data_AF-A0A5K1ECG2-F1
#
_entry.id   AF-A0A5K1ECG2-F1
#
_cell.length_a   1.000
_cell.length_b   1.000
_cell.length_c   1.000
_cell.angle_alpha   90.00
_cell.angle_beta   90.00
_cell.angle_gamma   90.00
#
_symmetry.space_group_name_H-M   'P 1'
#
loop_
_entity.id
_entity.type
_entity.pdbx_description
1 polymer ?
#
loop_
_entity_poly.entity_id
_entity_poly.type
_entity_poly.pdbx_seq_one_letter_code
_entity_poly.pdbx_strand_id
1 'polypeptide(L)'
;VALSCKDRMHHLVAEELGLAPGPAPAENQNGRKFPEWKEALERSFLRMDKEVSGEVATDSACKCEAGTPHHAAVGSTAVVAVVSPTEIAVANCGDSRAVLCRNGTAVPLSSDHK
;
A
#
# COMPACT_ATOMS: atom_id res chain seq x y z
N VAL A 1 8.22 -5.45 8.59
CA VAL A 1 7.25 -5.17 7.50
C VAL A 1 5.84 -4.92 8.01
N ALA A 2 5.13 -5.89 8.63
CA ALA A 2 3.73 -5.68 9.05
C ALA A 2 3.51 -4.45 9.98
N LEU A 3 4.37 -4.24 10.97
CA LEU A 3 4.32 -3.04 11.84
C LEU A 3 4.57 -1.76 11.05
N SER A 4 5.52 -1.77 10.12
CA SER A 4 5.76 -0.65 9.20
C SER A 4 4.53 -0.35 8.36
N CYS A 5 3.87 -1.38 7.79
CA CYS A 5 2.63 -1.21 7.03
C CYS A 5 1.51 -0.61 7.88
N LYS A 6 1.34 -1.08 9.13
CA LYS A 6 0.37 -0.53 10.07
C LYS A 6 0.57 0.98 10.26
N ASP A 7 1.80 1.41 10.49
CA ASP A 7 2.10 2.80 10.87
C ASP A 7 2.23 3.74 9.65
N ARG A 8 2.51 3.21 8.45
CA ARG A 8 2.88 4.02 7.28
C ARG A 8 1.96 3.92 6.07
N MET A 9 1.35 2.76 5.80
CA MET A 9 0.59 2.52 4.56
C MET A 9 -0.54 3.54 4.35
N HIS A 10 -1.27 3.87 5.42
CA HIS A 10 -2.41 4.79 5.34
C HIS A 10 -1.98 6.24 5.04
N HIS A 11 -0.78 6.66 5.45
CA HIS A 11 -0.22 7.95 5.07
C HIS A 11 0.15 7.98 3.58
N LEU A 12 0.78 6.92 3.06
CA LEU A 12 1.10 6.79 1.63
C LEU A 12 -0.17 6.86 0.78
N VAL A 13 -1.22 6.15 1.18
CA VAL A 13 -2.53 6.22 0.52
C VAL A 13 -3.09 7.65 0.56
N ALA A 14 -3.06 8.34 1.71
CA ALA A 14 -3.54 9.70 1.81
C ALA A 14 -2.76 10.69 0.91
N GLU A 15 -1.44 10.53 0.83
CA GLU A 15 -0.57 11.33 -0.05
C GLU A 15 -0.90 11.08 -1.54
N GLU A 16 -1.02 9.82 -1.98
CA GLU A 16 -1.34 9.47 -3.37
C GLU A 16 -2.75 9.91 -3.79
N LEU A 17 -3.68 10.05 -2.83
CA LEU A 17 -5.02 10.58 -3.05
C LEU A 17 -5.08 12.11 -2.97
N GLY A 18 -3.98 12.79 -2.69
CA GLY A 18 -3.93 14.25 -2.51
C GLY A 18 -4.66 14.75 -1.25
N LEU A 19 -4.87 13.87 -0.28
CA LEU A 19 -5.53 14.17 1.01
C LEU A 19 -4.54 14.59 2.10
N ALA A 20 -3.24 14.39 1.87
CA ALA A 20 -2.15 14.79 2.77
C ALA A 20 -1.00 15.43 1.98
N PRO A 21 -0.16 16.28 2.62
CA PRO A 21 1.05 16.79 2.00
C PRO A 21 1.99 15.65 1.60
N GLY A 22 2.43 15.63 0.36
CA GLY A 22 3.30 14.59 -0.19
C GLY A 22 3.82 14.98 -1.56
N PRO A 23 4.64 14.11 -2.20
CA PRO A 23 4.98 14.30 -3.61
C PRO A 23 3.68 14.42 -4.42
N ALA A 24 3.67 15.36 -5.37
CA ALA A 24 2.48 15.58 -6.19
C ALA A 24 2.04 14.24 -6.82
N PRO A 25 0.76 13.86 -6.69
CA PRO A 25 0.26 12.67 -7.36
C PRO A 25 0.54 12.82 -8.87
N ALA A 26 0.92 11.73 -9.52
CA ALA A 26 1.20 11.75 -10.95
C ALA A 26 0.01 12.36 -11.71
N GLU A 27 0.28 13.33 -12.59
CA GLU A 27 -0.76 14.00 -13.38
C GLU A 27 -1.51 12.95 -14.22
N ASN A 28 -2.79 12.78 -13.94
CA ASN A 28 -3.65 11.95 -14.76
C ASN A 28 -4.07 12.75 -16.00
N GLN A 29 -3.89 12.18 -17.19
CA GLN A 29 -4.14 12.83 -18.48
C GLN A 29 -5.63 13.13 -18.76
N ASN A 30 -6.53 12.89 -17.80
CA ASN A 30 -7.96 12.69 -18.03
C ASN A 30 -8.91 13.67 -17.31
N GLY A 31 -8.40 14.66 -16.56
CA GLY A 31 -9.25 15.73 -15.99
C GLY A 31 -10.39 15.27 -15.06
N ARG A 32 -10.34 14.05 -14.53
CA ARG A 32 -11.36 13.50 -13.62
C ARG A 32 -11.10 13.97 -12.19
N LYS A 33 -12.19 14.38 -11.51
CA LYS A 33 -12.22 14.86 -10.11
C LYS A 33 -11.82 13.81 -9.06
N PHE A 34 -11.74 12.53 -9.44
CA PHE A 34 -11.39 11.45 -8.54
C PHE A 34 -10.05 10.83 -8.96
N PRO A 35 -9.16 10.51 -8.01
CA PRO A 35 -7.96 9.75 -8.31
C PRO A 35 -8.37 8.42 -8.95
N GLU A 36 -7.61 7.97 -9.94
CA GLU A 36 -7.78 6.61 -10.46
C GLU A 36 -7.32 5.66 -9.35
N TRP A 37 -8.29 5.15 -8.57
CA TRP A 37 -8.05 4.34 -7.36
C TRP A 37 -6.97 3.28 -7.55
N LYS A 38 -7.00 2.64 -8.73
CA LYS A 38 -6.01 1.64 -9.13
C LYS A 38 -4.60 2.20 -9.04
N GLU A 39 -4.29 3.29 -9.75
CA GLU A 39 -2.95 3.84 -9.79
C GLU A 39 -2.49 4.37 -8.42
N ALA A 40 -3.39 5.06 -7.69
CA ALA A 40 -3.06 5.61 -6.37
C ALA A 40 -2.72 4.50 -5.37
N LEU A 41 -3.49 3.41 -5.37
CA LEU A 41 -3.24 2.26 -4.49
C LEU A 41 -2.00 1.48 -4.96
N GLU A 42 -1.78 1.29 -6.27
CA GLU A 42 -0.56 0.66 -6.79
C GLU A 42 0.70 1.44 -6.38
N ARG A 43 0.70 2.77 -6.56
CA ARG A 43 1.81 3.63 -6.12
C ARG A 43 2.02 3.57 -4.60
N SER A 44 0.94 3.53 -3.82
CA SER A 44 1.03 3.40 -2.36
C SER A 44 1.75 2.13 -1.93
N PHE A 45 1.39 0.98 -2.51
CA PHE A 45 2.03 -0.30 -2.19
C PHE A 45 3.49 -0.34 -2.66
N LEU A 46 3.80 0.18 -3.85
CA LEU A 46 5.17 0.27 -4.34
C LEU A 46 6.05 1.17 -3.46
N ARG A 47 5.51 2.29 -2.97
CA ARG A 47 6.24 3.17 -2.06
C ARG A 47 6.46 2.51 -0.70
N MET A 48 5.45 1.81 -0.18
CA MET A 48 5.57 1.04 1.06
C MET A 48 6.67 -0.03 0.95
N ASP A 49 6.71 -0.76 -0.17
CA ASP A 49 7.70 -1.79 -0.45
C ASP A 49 9.12 -1.22 -0.53
N LYS A 50 9.31 -0.06 -1.18
CA LYS A 50 10.60 0.65 -1.21
C LYS A 50 11.06 1.12 0.17
N GLU A 51 10.15 1.68 0.97
CA GLU A 51 10.46 2.14 2.32
C GLU A 51 10.89 0.98 3.25
N VAL A 52 10.34 -0.23 3.09
CA VAL A 52 10.75 -1.41 3.89
C VAL A 52 11.94 -2.18 3.32
N SER A 53 12.18 -2.08 2.02
CA SER A 53 13.32 -2.75 1.36
C SER A 53 14.67 -2.08 1.64
N GLY A 54 14.68 -0.96 2.36
CA GLY A 54 15.93 -0.33 2.82
C GLY A 54 16.67 0.45 1.74
N GLU A 55 16.01 0.87 0.66
CA GLU A 55 16.58 1.81 -0.33
C GLU A 55 16.70 3.26 0.20
N VAL A 56 16.99 3.43 1.49
CA VAL A 56 17.59 4.67 1.98
C VAL A 56 19.08 4.51 1.77
N ALA A 57 19.60 5.07 0.69
CA ALA A 57 21.03 5.18 0.44
C ALA A 57 21.70 6.01 1.55
N THR A 58 21.99 5.39 2.70
CA THR A 58 22.93 5.96 3.67
C THR A 58 24.33 5.58 3.22
N ASP A 59 25.06 6.60 2.80
CA ASP A 59 26.42 6.61 2.29
C ASP A 59 27.45 6.21 3.38
N SER A 60 27.33 4.99 3.92
CA SER A 60 28.28 4.41 4.86
C SER A 60 28.64 3.01 4.42
N ALA A 61 29.67 2.99 3.58
CA ALA A 61 30.44 1.82 3.22
C ALA A 61 31.11 1.22 4.47
N CYS A 62 30.39 0.35 5.19
CA CYS A 62 31.03 -0.74 5.92
C CYS A 62 30.40 -2.07 5.48
N LYS A 63 31.10 -2.78 4.60
CA LYS A 63 30.76 -4.14 4.12
C LYS A 63 31.02 -5.23 5.17
N CYS A 64 31.05 -4.88 6.45
CA CYS A 64 31.46 -5.79 7.52
C CYS A 64 30.46 -5.82 8.67
N GLU A 65 29.17 -5.84 8.36
CA GLU A 65 28.22 -6.78 8.95
C GLU A 65 27.20 -7.05 7.84
N ALA A 66 27.42 -8.12 7.08
CA ALA A 66 26.39 -8.63 6.18
C ALA A 66 25.14 -8.82 7.03
N GLY A 67 24.13 -7.97 6.79
CA GLY A 67 22.86 -7.97 7.48
C GLY A 67 22.41 -9.41 7.63
N THR A 68 22.10 -9.81 8.86
CA THR A 68 21.80 -11.19 9.17
C THR A 68 20.76 -11.71 8.15
N PRO A 69 20.90 -12.94 7.62
CA PRO A 69 19.99 -13.50 6.61
C PRO A 69 18.52 -13.50 7.04
N HIS A 70 18.27 -13.23 8.31
CA HIS A 70 16.97 -13.20 8.95
C HIS A 70 16.10 -11.98 8.57
N HIS A 71 16.66 -10.85 8.12
CA HIS A 71 15.87 -9.65 7.81
C HIS A 71 15.35 -9.59 6.36
N ALA A 72 16.06 -10.19 5.40
CA ALA A 72 15.64 -10.22 3.99
C ALA A 72 14.48 -11.20 3.73
N ALA A 73 14.15 -12.06 4.69
CA ALA A 73 13.10 -13.07 4.58
C ALA A 73 11.76 -12.66 5.24
N VAL A 74 11.64 -11.42 5.72
CA VAL A 74 10.43 -10.94 6.39
C VAL A 74 9.54 -10.18 5.41
N GLY A 75 8.34 -10.68 5.18
CA GLY A 75 7.29 -10.02 4.41
C GLY A 75 6.05 -9.69 5.24
N SER A 76 5.04 -9.11 4.60
CA SER A 76 3.69 -8.99 5.13
C SER A 76 2.71 -9.04 3.97
N THR A 77 1.55 -9.62 4.19
CA THR A 77 0.38 -9.31 3.36
C THR A 77 -0.14 -7.92 3.70
N ALA A 78 -0.95 -7.36 2.81
CA ALA A 78 -1.72 -6.16 3.11
C ALA A 78 -3.02 -6.16 2.29
N VAL A 79 -4.14 -5.91 2.99
CA VAL A 79 -5.42 -5.58 2.38
C VAL A 79 -5.85 -4.22 2.90
N VAL A 80 -6.16 -3.28 2.00
CA VAL A 80 -6.50 -1.89 2.30
C VAL A 80 -7.87 -1.59 1.70
N ALA A 81 -8.77 -1.05 2.51
CA ALA A 81 -10.07 -0.57 2.05
C ALA A 81 -10.18 0.94 2.31
N VAL A 82 -10.43 1.72 1.27
CA VAL A 82 -10.76 3.14 1.37
C VAL A 82 -12.26 3.29 1.17
N VAL A 83 -12.93 3.90 2.15
CA VAL A 83 -14.38 4.07 2.15
C VAL A 83 -14.71 5.55 2.00
N SER A 84 -15.45 5.89 0.96
CA SER A 84 -16.05 7.21 0.78
C SER A 84 -17.57 7.13 0.95
N PRO A 85 -18.29 8.26 0.99
CA PRO A 85 -19.75 8.25 1.02
C PRO A 85 -20.41 7.52 -0.17
N THR A 86 -19.72 7.37 -1.31
CA THR A 86 -20.29 6.84 -2.56
C THR A 86 -19.67 5.53 -3.05
N GLU A 87 -18.50 5.16 -2.57
CA GLU A 87 -17.76 4.00 -3.07
C GLU A 87 -16.81 3.39 -2.02
N ILE A 88 -16.47 2.11 -2.23
CA ILE A 88 -15.46 1.37 -1.45
C ILE A 88 -14.42 0.87 -2.45
N ALA A 89 -13.17 1.33 -2.29
CA ALA A 89 -12.03 0.85 -3.06
C ALA A 89 -11.20 -0.13 -2.22
N VAL A 90 -10.90 -1.31 -2.76
CA VAL A 90 -10.10 -2.34 -2.07
C VAL A 90 -8.86 -2.68 -2.88
N ALA A 91 -7.70 -2.66 -2.25
CA ALA A 91 -6.45 -3.20 -2.77
C ALA A 91 -5.97 -4.36 -1.89
N ASN A 92 -5.58 -5.47 -2.52
CA ASN A 92 -5.06 -6.66 -1.84
C ASN A 92 -3.70 -7.06 -2.41
N CYS A 93 -2.77 -7.37 -1.53
CA CYS A 93 -1.50 -8.01 -1.84
C CYS A 93 -1.26 -9.16 -0.85
N GLY A 94 -1.42 -10.39 -1.32
CA GLY A 94 -1.25 -11.62 -0.53
C GLY A 94 -2.55 -12.38 -0.31
N ASP A 95 -2.58 -13.20 0.75
CA ASP A 95 -3.67 -14.11 1.10
C ASP A 95 -4.61 -13.58 2.21
N SER A 96 -4.46 -12.31 2.60
CA SER A 96 -5.47 -11.60 3.39
C SER A 96 -6.72 -11.30 2.54
N ARG A 97 -7.85 -11.00 3.19
CA ARG A 97 -9.14 -10.87 2.50
C ARG A 97 -10.05 -9.78 3.03
N ALA A 98 -10.64 -9.01 2.11
CA ALA A 98 -11.76 -8.11 2.38
C ALA A 98 -13.08 -8.73 1.93
N VAL A 99 -14.08 -8.69 2.81
CA VAL A 99 -15.44 -9.21 2.55
C VAL A 99 -16.45 -8.18 3.05
N LEU A 100 -17.40 -7.80 2.21
CA LEU A 100 -18.50 -6.90 2.54
C LEU A 100 -19.75 -7.71 2.89
N CYS A 101 -20.36 -7.45 4.04
CA CYS A 101 -21.70 -7.94 4.34
C CYS A 101 -22.73 -6.99 3.72
N ARG A 102 -23.51 -7.47 2.75
CA ARG A 102 -24.60 -6.71 2.11
C ARG A 102 -25.88 -7.53 2.16
N ASN A 103 -26.89 -7.03 2.87
CA ASN A 103 -28.18 -7.71 3.06
C ASN A 103 -28.04 -9.15 3.59
N GLY A 104 -27.19 -9.35 4.60
CA GLY A 104 -26.91 -10.67 5.17
C GLY A 104 -26.08 -11.60 4.28
N THR A 105 -25.64 -11.13 3.11
CA THR A 105 -24.81 -11.90 2.18
C THR A 105 -23.35 -11.44 2.25
N ALA A 106 -22.42 -12.40 2.30
CA ALA A 106 -20.99 -12.14 2.21
C ALA A 106 -20.57 -11.94 0.74
N VAL A 107 -20.08 -10.74 0.42
CA VAL A 107 -19.60 -10.36 -0.92
C VAL A 107 -18.08 -10.19 -0.86
N PRO A 108 -17.27 -11.06 -1.49
CA PRO A 108 -15.82 -10.89 -1.50
C PRO A 108 -15.45 -9.62 -2.30
N LEU A 109 -14.61 -8.77 -1.70
CA LEU A 109 -14.08 -7.56 -2.35
C LEU A 109 -12.61 -7.72 -2.80
N SER A 110 -11.97 -8.83 -2.44
CA SER A 110 -10.63 -9.18 -2.89
C SER A 110 -10.55 -10.66 -3.26
N SER A 111 -9.58 -11.00 -4.11
CA SER A 111 -9.15 -12.37 -4.38
C SER A 111 -7.79 -12.59 -3.74
N ASP A 112 -7.60 -13.73 -3.08
CA ASP A 112 -6.29 -14.13 -2.56
C ASP A 112 -5.30 -14.28 -3.71
N HIS A 113 -4.07 -13.81 -3.52
CA HIS A 113 -2.95 -14.09 -4.43
C HIS A 113 -2.27 -15.38 -3.99
N LYS A 114 -2.48 -16.46 -4.75
CA LYS A 114 -1.92 -17.81 -4.51
C LYS A 114 -0.96 -18.21 -5.61
#